data_AF-A0A1W1C380-F1
#
_entry.id   AF-A0A1W1C380-F1
#
_cell.length_a   1.000
_cell.length_b   1.000
_cell.length_c   1.000
_cell.angle_alpha   90.00
_cell.angle_beta   90.00
_cell.angle_gamma   90.00
#
_symmetry.space_group_name_H-M   'P 1'
#
loop_
_entity.id
_entity.type
_entity.pdbx_description
1 polymer ?
#
loop_
_entity_poly.entity_id
_entity_poly.type
_entity_poly.pdbx_seq_one_letter_code
_entity_poly.pdbx_strand_id
1 'polypeptide(L)'
;MRNIILMMMIFTNLIYSNNFDRLNSSPTQEMLLNQKSSKLCDNPAMAKENFDNDFKYGCFCGKNYPNIKSDTKKEYKYLSRMEKDKLIAKYYSIKPYDDIDNLCMQHDICYIYEGREDQLCNDVLYSEMRTLSNKFYEKARGQDSNSKDMRCERLSSDIAVIFKTIFGAGSNLSMMRFGMFMMVNTPMTVMSKGIQKMSHGMNDSSLYPLPNEKCNL
;
A
#
# COMPACT_ATOMS: atom_id res chain seq x y z
N MET A 1 -2.95 -41.53 -38.43
CA MET A 1 -3.74 -40.48 -37.76
C MET A 1 -3.18 -40.28 -36.36
N ARG A 2 -2.42 -39.21 -36.13
CA ARG A 2 -1.80 -38.89 -34.83
C ARG A 2 -2.68 -37.87 -34.11
N ASN A 3 -3.21 -38.26 -32.96
CA ASN A 3 -3.99 -37.39 -32.08
C ASN A 3 -3.05 -36.38 -31.40
N ILE A 4 -3.26 -35.11 -31.67
CA ILE A 4 -2.66 -33.99 -30.94
C ILE A 4 -3.62 -33.65 -29.81
N ILE A 5 -3.27 -34.01 -28.57
CA ILE A 5 -3.97 -33.55 -27.38
C ILE A 5 -3.43 -32.16 -27.05
N LEU A 6 -4.20 -31.14 -27.41
CA LEU A 6 -3.95 -29.75 -27.07
C LEU A 6 -4.38 -29.53 -25.60
N MET A 7 -3.43 -29.59 -24.67
CA MET A 7 -3.66 -29.12 -23.31
C MET A 7 -3.77 -27.59 -23.32
N MET A 8 -5.01 -27.08 -23.23
CA MET A 8 -5.27 -25.69 -22.83
C MET A 8 -4.79 -25.52 -21.38
N MET A 9 -3.62 -24.90 -21.20
CA MET A 9 -3.24 -24.31 -19.91
C MET A 9 -4.20 -23.16 -19.62
N ILE A 10 -5.19 -23.41 -18.77
CA ILE A 10 -5.98 -22.36 -18.14
C ILE A 10 -5.04 -21.67 -17.15
N PHE A 11 -4.44 -20.55 -17.57
CA PHE A 11 -3.80 -19.63 -16.64
C PHE A 11 -4.90 -19.00 -15.79
N THR A 12 -5.25 -19.64 -14.68
CA THR A 12 -5.96 -18.97 -13.59
C THR A 12 -4.99 -17.99 -12.96
N ASN A 13 -4.87 -16.81 -13.57
CA ASN A 13 -4.49 -15.63 -12.81
C ASN A 13 -5.58 -15.48 -11.74
N LEU A 14 -5.29 -15.88 -10.51
CA LEU A 14 -6.09 -15.47 -9.37
C LEU A 14 -6.02 -13.94 -9.35
N ILE A 15 -7.04 -13.31 -9.93
CA ILE A 15 -7.29 -11.89 -9.75
C ILE A 15 -7.62 -11.77 -8.27
N TYR A 16 -6.64 -11.31 -7.50
CA TYR A 16 -6.86 -10.87 -6.14
C TYR A 16 -7.83 -9.70 -6.23
N SER A 17 -9.13 -9.97 -6.10
CA SER A 17 -10.12 -8.91 -6.06
C SER A 17 -10.02 -8.25 -4.70
N ASN A 18 -9.44 -7.06 -4.68
CA ASN A 18 -9.43 -6.21 -3.50
C ASN A 18 -10.70 -5.33 -3.55
N ASN A 19 -11.08 -4.78 -2.40
CA ASN A 19 -12.27 -3.94 -2.31
C ASN A 19 -12.15 -2.62 -3.13
N PHE A 20 -10.97 -2.29 -3.68
CA PHE A 20 -10.83 -1.17 -4.60
C PHE A 20 -11.47 -1.42 -5.96
N ASP A 21 -11.70 -2.67 -6.38
CA ASP A 21 -12.42 -2.99 -7.62
C ASP A 21 -13.83 -2.38 -7.68
N ARG A 22 -14.40 -2.04 -6.52
CA ARG A 22 -15.72 -1.40 -6.40
C ARG A 22 -15.66 0.13 -6.46
N LEU A 23 -14.51 0.73 -6.16
CA LEU A 23 -14.32 2.18 -6.10
C LEU A 23 -13.57 2.71 -7.34
N ASN A 24 -12.59 1.94 -7.81
CA ASN A 24 -11.85 2.24 -9.01
C ASN A 24 -12.65 1.77 -10.23
N SER A 25 -12.75 2.62 -11.25
CA SER A 25 -13.34 2.20 -12.51
C SER A 25 -12.47 1.13 -13.18
N SER A 26 -13.09 0.26 -13.99
CA SER A 26 -12.35 -0.72 -14.78
C SER A 26 -11.26 -0.05 -15.63
N PRO A 27 -10.03 -0.60 -15.68
CA PRO A 27 -8.94 -0.02 -16.46
C PRO A 27 -9.29 0.10 -17.94
N THR A 28 -8.90 1.23 -18.55
CA THR A 28 -8.99 1.40 -20.01
C THR A 28 -7.94 0.55 -20.72
N GLN A 29 -8.07 0.38 -22.05
CA GLN A 29 -7.06 -0.33 -22.84
C GLN A 29 -5.66 0.30 -22.72
N GLU A 30 -5.58 1.63 -22.66
CA GLU A 30 -4.33 2.36 -22.45
C GLU A 30 -3.71 2.02 -21.09
N MET A 31 -4.50 2.01 -20.02
CA MET A 31 -4.05 1.63 -18.68
C MET A 31 -3.50 0.20 -18.64
N LEU A 32 -4.19 -0.75 -19.30
CA LEU A 32 -3.75 -2.14 -19.41
C LEU A 32 -2.45 -2.29 -20.21
N LEU A 33 -2.26 -1.50 -21.27
CA LEU A 33 -1.01 -1.48 -22.03
C LEU A 33 0.15 -0.90 -21.21
N ASN A 34 -0.09 0.18 -20.48
CA ASN A 34 0.91 0.77 -19.58
C ASN A 34 1.28 -0.21 -18.47
N GLN A 35 0.30 -0.89 -17.87
CA GLN A 35 0.55 -1.90 -16.84
C GLN A 35 1.47 -3.02 -17.34
N LYS A 36 1.26 -3.51 -18.56
CA LYS A 36 2.09 -4.58 -19.17
C LYS A 36 3.53 -4.14 -19.44
N SER A 37 3.74 -2.86 -19.72
CA SER A 37 5.06 -2.29 -20.04
C SER A 37 5.69 -1.55 -18.86
N SER A 38 5.03 -1.57 -17.69
CA SER A 38 5.44 -0.83 -16.51
C SER A 38 6.80 -1.29 -15.99
N LYS A 39 7.56 -0.33 -15.48
CA LYS A 39 8.85 -0.56 -14.83
C LYS A 39 8.75 -0.14 -13.37
N LEU A 40 9.54 -0.80 -12.52
CA LEU A 40 9.69 -0.36 -11.13
C LEU A 40 10.19 1.09 -11.12
N CYS A 41 9.74 1.90 -10.16
CA CYS A 41 10.28 3.25 -9.99
C CYS A 41 11.81 3.21 -9.72
N ASP A 42 12.54 4.23 -10.16
CA ASP A 42 14.02 4.23 -10.13
C ASP A 42 14.59 4.08 -8.71
N ASN A 43 13.91 4.67 -7.71
CA ASN A 43 14.35 4.66 -6.31
C ASN A 43 13.13 4.47 -5.39
N PRO A 44 12.67 3.22 -5.16
CA PRO A 44 11.60 2.96 -4.21
C PRO A 44 12.04 3.37 -2.80
N ALA A 45 11.14 4.02 -2.07
CA ALA A 45 11.39 4.41 -0.69
C ALA A 45 11.40 3.17 0.22
N MET A 46 12.44 3.06 1.05
CA MET A 46 12.48 2.03 2.09
C MET A 46 11.77 2.53 3.34
N ALA A 47 11.00 1.64 3.99
CA ALA A 47 10.33 1.94 5.24
C ALA A 47 11.36 2.29 6.31
N LYS A 48 11.06 3.33 7.09
CA LYS A 48 11.86 3.75 8.25
C LYS A 48 11.02 3.58 9.50
N GLU A 49 11.68 3.46 10.65
CA GLU A 49 10.99 3.28 11.93
C GLU A 49 10.22 4.52 12.42
N ASN A 50 10.45 5.66 11.78
CA ASN A 50 9.77 6.91 12.06
C ASN A 50 8.57 7.06 11.12
N PHE A 51 7.37 6.99 11.69
CA PHE A 51 6.11 7.24 11.00
C PHE A 51 5.61 8.63 11.36
N ASP A 52 5.84 9.56 10.45
CA ASP A 52 5.37 10.93 10.50
C ASP A 52 4.69 11.29 9.17
N ASN A 53 4.39 12.58 8.97
CA ASN A 53 3.80 13.06 7.73
C ASN A 53 4.71 12.88 6.49
N ASP A 54 6.00 12.59 6.69
CA ASP A 54 6.99 12.37 5.64
C ASP A 54 7.24 10.88 5.36
N PHE A 55 6.45 9.98 5.96
CA PHE A 55 6.53 8.54 5.70
C PHE A 55 6.36 8.23 4.22
N LYS A 56 7.30 7.43 3.70
CA LYS A 56 7.29 6.92 2.32
C LYS A 56 7.70 5.46 2.30
N TYR A 57 7.03 4.66 1.47
CA TYR A 57 7.38 3.28 1.19
C TYR A 57 7.07 2.92 -0.27
N GLY A 58 7.91 2.08 -0.87
CA GLY A 58 7.75 1.63 -2.24
C GLY A 58 7.77 2.80 -3.23
N CYS A 59 6.88 2.75 -4.22
CA CYS A 59 6.70 3.79 -5.22
C CYS A 59 5.48 4.68 -4.93
N PHE A 60 4.56 4.25 -4.05
CA PHE A 60 3.24 4.86 -3.91
C PHE A 60 2.76 5.10 -2.49
N CYS A 61 3.32 4.45 -1.47
CA CYS A 61 2.86 4.70 -0.10
C CYS A 61 3.45 6.00 0.43
N GLY A 62 2.64 7.02 0.64
CA GLY A 62 3.03 8.24 1.38
C GLY A 62 2.21 9.46 0.99
N LYS A 63 2.14 10.45 1.87
CA LYS A 63 1.40 11.68 1.54
C LYS A 63 2.11 12.46 0.45
N ASN A 64 1.38 12.83 -0.61
CA ASN A 64 1.92 13.50 -1.79
C ASN A 64 3.09 12.74 -2.46
N TYR A 65 3.12 11.41 -2.30
CA TYR A 65 4.11 10.52 -2.89
C TYR A 65 3.39 9.35 -3.57
N PRO A 66 3.57 9.13 -4.88
CA PRO A 66 4.52 9.81 -5.75
C PRO A 66 3.98 11.18 -6.18
N ASN A 67 4.86 12.12 -6.49
CA ASN A 67 4.45 13.48 -6.92
C ASN A 67 4.06 13.50 -8.42
N ILE A 68 3.15 12.61 -8.83
CA ILE A 68 2.67 12.51 -10.21
C ILE A 68 1.53 13.51 -10.39
N LYS A 69 1.77 14.56 -11.17
CA LYS A 69 0.77 15.60 -11.44
C LYS A 69 0.09 15.40 -12.80
N SER A 70 -1.15 15.87 -12.89
CA SER A 70 -1.84 16.07 -14.16
C SER A 70 -1.06 17.06 -15.03
N ASP A 71 -1.12 16.92 -16.36
CA ASP A 71 -0.44 17.84 -17.28
C ASP A 71 -0.97 19.27 -17.14
N THR A 72 -2.25 19.40 -16.79
CA THR A 72 -2.91 20.69 -16.55
C THR A 72 -2.65 21.26 -15.16
N LYS A 73 -1.99 20.50 -14.27
CA LYS A 73 -1.67 20.85 -12.86
C LYS A 73 -2.90 21.21 -12.01
N LYS A 74 -4.11 20.95 -12.50
CA LYS A 74 -5.36 21.15 -11.77
C LYS A 74 -5.48 20.12 -10.65
N GLU A 75 -6.14 20.52 -9.55
CA GLU A 75 -6.59 19.59 -8.52
C GLU A 75 -7.53 18.53 -9.10
N TYR A 76 -7.57 17.34 -8.49
CA TYR A 76 -8.33 16.20 -8.98
C TYR A 76 -9.82 16.50 -9.20
N LYS A 77 -10.43 17.35 -8.36
CA LYS A 77 -11.84 17.74 -8.47
C LYS A 77 -12.17 18.56 -9.72
N TYR A 78 -11.17 19.18 -10.34
CA TYR A 78 -11.31 19.99 -11.55
C TYR A 78 -10.84 19.28 -12.81
N LEU A 79 -10.37 18.03 -12.70
CA LEU A 79 -10.03 17.21 -13.84
C LEU A 79 -11.30 16.66 -14.48
N SER A 80 -11.42 16.82 -15.79
CA SER A 80 -12.37 16.07 -16.60
C SER A 80 -12.09 14.57 -16.53
N ARG A 81 -13.08 13.75 -16.92
CA ARG A 81 -12.90 12.29 -16.92
C ARG A 81 -11.68 11.85 -17.74
N MET A 82 -11.51 12.43 -18.93
CA MET A 82 -10.35 12.16 -19.78
C MET A 82 -9.02 12.59 -19.13
N GLU A 83 -8.97 13.71 -18.42
CA GLU A 83 -7.78 14.12 -17.68
C GLU A 83 -7.47 13.17 -16.52
N LYS A 84 -8.49 12.68 -15.80
CA LYS A 84 -8.33 11.65 -14.74
C LYS A 84 -7.79 10.35 -15.33
N ASP A 85 -8.38 9.86 -16.41
CA ASP A 85 -7.96 8.61 -17.05
C ASP A 85 -6.50 8.70 -17.54
N LYS A 86 -6.08 9.83 -18.12
CA LYS A 86 -4.67 10.08 -18.48
C LYS A 86 -3.74 10.08 -17.27
N LEU A 87 -4.15 10.72 -16.17
CA LEU A 87 -3.35 10.73 -14.94
C LEU A 87 -3.20 9.31 -14.37
N ILE A 88 -4.29 8.54 -14.30
CA ILE A 88 -4.29 7.17 -13.82
C ILE A 88 -3.46 6.25 -14.73
N ALA A 89 -3.47 6.48 -16.05
CA ALA A 89 -2.59 5.77 -16.97
C ALA A 89 -1.10 5.99 -16.65
N LYS A 90 -0.70 7.15 -16.11
CA LYS A 90 0.67 7.38 -15.62
C LYS A 90 0.96 6.54 -14.37
N TYR A 91 0.01 6.39 -13.46
CA TYR A 91 0.16 5.49 -12.31
C TYR A 91 0.38 4.04 -12.78
N TYR A 92 -0.41 3.54 -13.72
CA TYR A 92 -0.23 2.20 -14.29
C TYR A 92 1.07 2.03 -15.09
N SER A 93 1.78 3.10 -15.45
CA SER A 93 3.10 3.00 -16.10
C SER A 93 4.24 2.69 -15.12
N ILE A 94 3.97 2.78 -13.82
CA ILE A 94 4.92 2.47 -12.74
C ILE A 94 4.49 1.17 -12.08
N LYS A 95 5.40 0.20 -12.02
CA LYS A 95 5.16 -1.08 -11.36
C LYS A 95 5.28 -0.89 -9.85
N PRO A 96 4.28 -1.30 -9.05
CA PRO A 96 4.42 -1.32 -7.59
C PRO A 96 5.61 -2.17 -7.14
N TYR A 97 6.24 -1.76 -6.04
CA TYR A 97 7.39 -2.44 -5.45
C TYR A 97 7.04 -3.85 -4.96
N ASP A 98 5.89 -3.99 -4.31
CA ASP A 98 5.31 -5.22 -3.76
C ASP A 98 3.78 -5.09 -3.54
N ASP A 99 3.15 -6.06 -2.86
CA ASP A 99 1.70 -6.07 -2.65
C ASP A 99 1.21 -4.94 -1.74
N ILE A 100 2.02 -4.50 -0.77
CA ILE A 100 1.72 -3.34 0.08
C ILE A 100 1.68 -2.08 -0.77
N ASP A 101 2.71 -1.87 -1.58
CA ASP A 101 2.82 -0.71 -2.46
C ASP A 101 1.71 -0.68 -3.52
N ASN A 102 1.28 -1.85 -3.99
CA ASN A 102 0.15 -1.97 -4.93
C ASN A 102 -1.16 -1.47 -4.31
N LEU A 103 -1.43 -1.75 -3.03
CA LEU A 103 -2.60 -1.22 -2.33
C LEU A 103 -2.55 0.30 -2.20
N CYS A 104 -1.38 0.88 -1.95
CA CYS A 104 -1.20 2.34 -1.95
C CYS A 104 -1.46 2.95 -3.34
N MET A 105 -0.98 2.29 -4.41
CA MET A 105 -1.31 2.72 -5.78
C MET A 105 -2.82 2.73 -6.04
N GLN A 106 -3.54 1.68 -5.61
CA GLN A 106 -4.99 1.61 -5.78
C GLN A 106 -5.73 2.69 -4.99
N HIS A 107 -5.22 3.05 -3.81
CA HIS A 107 -5.74 4.14 -2.99
C HIS A 107 -5.57 5.51 -3.66
N ASP A 108 -4.39 5.81 -4.21
CA ASP A 108 -4.15 7.04 -4.96
C ASP A 108 -5.07 7.15 -6.19
N ILE A 109 -5.25 6.04 -6.92
CA ILE A 109 -6.19 5.97 -8.05
C ILE A 109 -7.63 6.26 -7.60
N CYS A 110 -8.04 5.76 -6.43
CA CYS A 110 -9.34 6.02 -5.83
C CYS A 110 -9.54 7.52 -5.57
N TYR A 111 -8.55 8.20 -4.98
CA TYR A 111 -8.60 9.66 -4.79
C TYR A 111 -8.69 10.43 -6.11
N ILE A 112 -8.01 9.98 -7.17
CA ILE A 112 -8.11 10.63 -8.49
C ILE A 112 -9.53 10.47 -9.05
N TYR A 113 -10.12 9.27 -8.94
CA TYR A 113 -11.49 9.02 -9.38
C TYR A 113 -12.51 9.86 -8.62
N GLU A 114 -12.43 9.88 -7.28
CA GLU A 114 -13.29 10.70 -6.43
C GLU A 114 -13.05 12.21 -6.59
N GLY A 115 -11.86 12.59 -7.06
CA GLY A 115 -11.48 13.99 -7.25
C GLY A 115 -11.01 14.68 -5.97
N ARG A 116 -10.88 13.96 -4.85
CA ARG A 116 -10.48 14.50 -3.55
C ARG A 116 -10.01 13.38 -2.64
N GLU A 117 -9.38 13.75 -1.52
CA GLU A 117 -9.24 12.84 -0.39
C GLU A 117 -10.64 12.39 0.06
N ASP A 118 -10.87 11.08 0.06
CA ASP A 118 -12.17 10.48 0.39
C ASP A 118 -12.04 9.40 1.47
N GLN A 119 -12.96 9.44 2.44
CA GLN A 119 -12.93 8.52 3.58
C GLN A 119 -13.19 7.07 3.15
N LEU A 120 -13.98 6.83 2.11
CA LEU A 120 -14.23 5.47 1.61
C LEU A 120 -12.95 4.84 1.06
N CYS A 121 -12.14 5.60 0.32
CA CYS A 121 -10.84 5.13 -0.14
C CYS A 121 -9.94 4.78 1.06
N ASN A 122 -9.93 5.60 2.11
CA ASN A 122 -9.15 5.34 3.35
C ASN A 122 -9.60 4.09 4.08
N ASP A 123 -10.92 3.88 4.21
CA ASP A 123 -11.48 2.73 4.91
C ASP A 123 -11.20 1.43 4.14
N VAL A 124 -11.26 1.47 2.80
CA VAL A 124 -10.86 0.34 1.95
C VAL A 124 -9.37 0.04 2.10
N LEU A 125 -8.49 1.06 2.04
CA LEU A 125 -7.06 0.85 2.25
C LEU A 125 -6.77 0.21 3.61
N TYR A 126 -7.40 0.72 4.68
CA TYR A 126 -7.26 0.16 6.02
C TYR A 126 -7.66 -1.31 6.06
N SER A 127 -8.81 -1.66 5.47
CA SER A 127 -9.31 -3.04 5.44
C SER A 127 -8.38 -3.99 4.66
N GLU A 128 -7.92 -3.55 3.49
CA GLU A 128 -7.00 -4.34 2.65
C GLU A 128 -5.64 -4.53 3.33
N MET A 129 -5.08 -3.48 3.92
CA MET A 129 -3.82 -3.57 4.66
C MET A 129 -3.92 -4.49 5.88
N ARG A 130 -5.05 -4.47 6.61
CA ARG A 130 -5.31 -5.42 7.71
C ARG A 130 -5.42 -6.86 7.22
N THR A 131 -6.06 -7.07 6.07
CA THR A 131 -6.15 -8.38 5.44
C THR A 131 -4.77 -8.89 5.04
N LEU A 132 -3.94 -8.01 4.47
CA LEU A 132 -2.57 -8.31 4.06
C LEU A 132 -1.66 -8.61 5.27
N SER A 133 -1.73 -7.81 6.34
CA SER A 133 -1.06 -8.06 7.63
C SER A 133 -1.41 -9.45 8.17
N ASN A 134 -2.71 -9.79 8.23
CA ASN A 134 -3.14 -11.12 8.67
C ASN A 134 -2.53 -12.23 7.81
N LYS A 135 -2.49 -12.08 6.48
CA LYS A 135 -1.89 -13.09 5.59
C LYS A 135 -0.39 -13.27 5.82
N PHE A 136 0.35 -12.19 6.07
CA PHE A 136 1.76 -12.27 6.45
C PHE A 136 1.94 -12.93 7.82
N TYR A 137 1.10 -12.61 8.80
CA TYR A 137 1.11 -13.26 10.11
C TYR A 137 0.90 -14.78 9.99
N GLU A 138 -0.08 -15.22 9.20
CA GLU A 138 -0.33 -16.63 8.95
C GLU A 138 0.87 -17.33 8.30
N LYS A 139 1.49 -16.68 7.30
CA LYS A 139 2.71 -17.17 6.62
C LYS A 139 3.91 -17.27 7.57
N ALA A 140 3.99 -16.35 8.52
CA ALA A 140 5.04 -16.28 9.53
C ALA A 140 4.87 -17.26 10.72
N ARG A 141 3.76 -18.03 10.79
CA ARG A 141 3.53 -18.94 11.92
C ARG A 141 4.67 -19.96 12.07
N GLY A 142 5.23 -20.04 13.28
CA GLY A 142 6.35 -20.93 13.58
C GLY A 142 7.70 -20.44 13.06
N GLN A 143 7.76 -19.26 12.45
CA GLN A 143 9.02 -18.60 12.08
C GLN A 143 9.52 -17.71 13.22
N ASP A 144 10.78 -17.26 13.11
CA ASP A 144 11.36 -16.30 14.03
C ASP A 144 10.62 -14.94 13.97
N SER A 145 10.61 -14.24 15.10
CA SER A 145 9.96 -12.92 15.23
C SER A 145 10.57 -11.83 14.34
N ASN A 146 11.77 -12.08 13.80
CA ASN A 146 12.48 -11.26 12.84
C ASN A 146 12.53 -11.95 11.46
N SER A 147 11.55 -12.77 11.11
CA SER A 147 11.40 -13.23 9.73
C SER A 147 10.91 -12.10 8.80
N LYS A 148 11.16 -12.24 7.50
CA LYS A 148 10.68 -11.29 6.49
C LYS A 148 9.15 -11.12 6.59
N ASP A 149 8.42 -12.22 6.75
CA ASP A 149 6.96 -12.19 6.81
C ASP A 149 6.46 -11.45 8.08
N MET A 150 7.14 -11.61 9.23
CA MET A 150 6.84 -10.79 10.42
C MET A 150 7.12 -9.29 10.21
N ARG A 151 8.18 -8.94 9.48
CA ARG A 151 8.47 -7.53 9.15
C ARG A 151 7.43 -6.94 8.18
N CYS A 152 6.98 -7.74 7.20
CA CYS A 152 5.92 -7.36 6.27
C CYS A 152 4.55 -7.22 6.93
N GLU A 153 4.26 -8.08 7.93
CA GLU A 153 3.08 -7.97 8.79
C GLU A 153 3.07 -6.61 9.51
N ARG A 154 4.15 -6.28 10.21
CA ARG A 154 4.29 -5.00 10.93
C ARG A 154 4.13 -3.80 10.01
N LEU A 155 4.80 -3.82 8.85
CA LEU A 155 4.70 -2.74 7.87
C LEU A 155 3.25 -2.52 7.41
N SER A 156 2.57 -3.59 7.00
CA SER A 156 1.17 -3.53 6.57
C SER A 156 0.26 -2.99 7.68
N SER A 157 0.46 -3.46 8.91
CA SER A 157 -0.31 -3.05 10.09
C SER A 157 -0.14 -1.56 10.38
N ASP A 158 1.10 -1.07 10.37
CA ASP A 158 1.39 0.34 10.65
C ASP A 158 0.87 1.27 9.54
N ILE A 159 1.01 0.89 8.26
CA ILE A 159 0.44 1.65 7.13
C ILE A 159 -1.09 1.75 7.25
N ALA A 160 -1.77 0.66 7.63
CA ALA A 160 -3.21 0.69 7.87
C ALA A 160 -3.58 1.78 8.89
N VAL A 161 -2.86 1.82 10.01
CA VAL A 161 -3.11 2.80 11.08
C VAL A 161 -2.87 4.22 10.57
N ILE A 162 -1.77 4.47 9.87
CA ILE A 162 -1.38 5.81 9.39
C ILE A 162 -2.42 6.39 8.44
N PHE A 163 -2.85 5.62 7.43
CA PHE A 163 -3.82 6.15 6.47
C PHE A 163 -5.19 6.39 7.09
N LYS A 164 -5.56 5.60 8.10
CA LYS A 164 -6.80 5.82 8.87
C LYS A 164 -6.73 7.03 9.80
N THR A 165 -5.54 7.40 10.28
CA THR A 165 -5.38 8.35 11.39
C THR A 165 -4.68 9.65 11.00
N ILE A 166 -3.54 9.59 10.33
CA ILE A 166 -2.72 10.75 9.92
C ILE A 166 -3.22 11.32 8.59
N PHE A 167 -3.64 10.45 7.66
CA PHE A 167 -4.15 10.86 6.35
C PHE A 167 -5.69 10.87 6.26
N GLY A 168 -6.39 10.62 7.39
CA GLY A 168 -7.84 10.78 7.52
C GLY A 168 -8.25 12.23 7.83
N ALA A 169 -9.37 12.69 7.26
CA ALA A 169 -9.77 14.10 7.17
C ALA A 169 -9.62 14.96 8.45
N GLY A 170 -8.98 16.13 8.29
CA GLY A 170 -8.87 17.23 9.27
C GLY A 170 -7.59 17.18 10.10
N SER A 171 -6.63 18.08 9.84
CA SER A 171 -5.29 18.14 10.47
C SER A 171 -5.28 18.20 12.01
N ASN A 172 -6.37 18.64 12.65
CA ASN A 172 -6.48 18.69 14.10
C ASN A 172 -7.22 17.48 14.70
N LEU A 173 -8.13 16.85 13.95
CA LEU A 173 -8.90 15.68 14.41
C LEU A 173 -8.11 14.37 14.21
N SER A 174 -7.32 14.32 13.13
CA SER A 174 -6.37 13.25 12.79
C SER A 174 -5.37 12.96 13.91
N MET A 175 -4.76 14.02 14.47
CA MET A 175 -3.75 13.88 15.53
C MET A 175 -4.34 13.40 16.88
N MET A 176 -5.56 13.85 17.24
CA MET A 176 -6.29 13.30 18.40
C MET A 176 -6.73 11.85 18.17
N ARG A 177 -7.24 11.52 16.98
CA ARG A 177 -7.63 10.15 16.61
C ARG A 177 -6.43 9.21 16.59
N PHE A 178 -5.27 9.67 16.12
CA PHE A 178 -4.01 8.94 16.20
C PHE A 178 -3.65 8.65 17.65
N GLY A 179 -3.62 9.66 18.53
CA GLY A 179 -3.35 9.47 19.95
C GLY A 179 -4.30 8.48 20.63
N MET A 180 -5.61 8.59 20.33
CA MET A 180 -6.63 7.71 20.91
C MET A 180 -6.56 6.28 20.34
N PHE A 181 -6.33 6.10 19.03
CA PHE A 181 -6.21 4.79 18.41
C PHE A 181 -4.90 4.09 18.80
N MET A 182 -3.82 4.86 18.98
CA MET A 182 -2.54 4.34 19.49
C MET A 182 -2.66 3.83 20.93
N MET A 183 -3.48 4.49 21.75
CA MET A 183 -3.74 4.06 23.13
C MET A 183 -4.74 2.89 23.24
N VAL A 184 -5.73 2.79 22.35
CA VAL A 184 -6.85 1.84 22.49
C VAL A 184 -6.69 0.57 21.63
N ASN A 185 -6.17 0.68 20.40
CA ASN A 185 -6.22 -0.39 19.39
C ASN A 185 -4.85 -0.90 18.91
N THR A 186 -3.74 -0.27 19.32
CA THR A 186 -2.38 -0.80 19.07
C THR A 186 -1.57 -1.02 20.36
N PRO A 187 -2.15 -1.62 21.43
CA PRO A 187 -1.43 -1.78 22.68
C PRO A 187 -0.19 -2.69 22.56
N MET A 188 0.00 -3.46 21.48
CA MET A 188 1.20 -4.29 21.33
C MET A 188 2.37 -3.60 20.62
N THR A 189 2.18 -2.79 19.58
CA THR A 189 3.32 -2.26 18.79
C THR A 189 3.98 -1.04 19.45
N VAL A 190 3.23 -0.20 20.17
CA VAL A 190 3.78 1.00 20.84
C VAL A 190 4.32 0.66 22.23
N MET A 191 3.67 -0.25 22.95
CA MET A 191 4.12 -0.69 24.27
C MET A 191 5.33 -1.65 24.16
N SER A 192 5.42 -2.46 23.09
CA SER A 192 6.65 -3.21 22.77
C SER A 192 7.82 -2.30 22.39
N LYS A 193 7.60 -1.16 21.72
CA LYS A 193 8.65 -0.15 21.45
C LYS A 193 9.27 0.40 22.74
N GLY A 194 8.49 0.54 23.82
CA GLY A 194 9.00 0.97 25.13
C GLY A 194 9.74 -0.14 25.90
N ILE A 195 9.25 -1.38 25.82
CA ILE A 195 9.81 -2.52 26.56
C ILE A 195 11.04 -3.13 25.85
N GLN A 196 11.06 -3.21 24.51
CA GLN A 196 12.20 -3.71 23.73
C GLN A 196 13.41 -2.79 23.83
N LYS A 197 13.21 -1.45 23.83
CA LYS A 197 14.30 -0.48 24.05
C LYS A 197 14.95 -0.58 25.44
N MET A 198 14.25 -1.13 26.43
CA MET A 198 14.79 -1.31 27.78
C MET A 198 15.40 -2.69 28.02
N SER A 199 15.10 -3.69 27.19
CA SER A 199 15.52 -5.09 27.42
C SER A 199 16.62 -5.60 26.47
N HIS A 200 16.84 -4.99 25.30
CA HIS A 200 17.84 -5.47 24.35
C HIS A 200 18.98 -4.47 24.14
N GLY A 201 20.10 -4.73 24.79
CA GLY A 201 21.40 -4.30 24.27
C GLY A 201 21.63 -4.97 22.91
N MET A 202 21.99 -4.15 21.91
CA MET A 202 22.72 -4.51 20.70
C MET A 202 22.34 -5.83 20.00
N ASN A 203 21.31 -5.79 19.16
CA ASN A 203 21.32 -6.51 17.88
C ASN A 203 20.39 -5.78 16.89
N ASP A 204 20.93 -5.40 15.74
CA ASP A 204 20.32 -4.60 14.67
C ASP A 204 19.22 -5.39 13.92
N SER A 205 18.15 -5.77 14.59
CA SER A 205 16.97 -6.36 13.94
C SER A 205 16.03 -5.25 13.49
N SER A 206 16.18 -4.83 12.22
CA SER A 206 15.23 -3.89 11.56
C SER A 206 13.80 -4.36 11.76
N LEU A 207 12.93 -3.50 12.29
CA LEU A 207 11.51 -3.82 12.48
C LEU A 207 10.73 -3.95 11.16
N TYR A 208 11.24 -3.37 10.08
CA TYR A 208 10.65 -3.34 8.75
C TYR A 208 11.51 -4.06 7.70
N PRO A 209 10.93 -4.47 6.57
CA PRO A 209 11.64 -5.19 5.52
C PRO A 209 12.98 -4.55 5.16
N LEU A 210 14.02 -5.38 5.08
CA LEU A 210 15.38 -4.94 4.75
C LEU A 210 15.45 -4.41 3.31
N PRO A 211 16.50 -3.65 2.94
CA PRO A 211 16.75 -3.29 1.55
C PRO A 211 16.70 -4.53 0.65
N ASN A 212 15.84 -4.49 -0.37
CA ASN A 212 15.53 -5.58 -1.33
C ASN A 212 14.56 -6.67 -0.85
N GLU A 213 14.06 -6.63 0.38
CA GLU A 213 12.95 -7.48 0.78
C GLU A 213 11.64 -6.95 0.20
N LYS A 214 10.84 -7.87 -0.35
CA LYS A 214 9.52 -7.57 -0.90
C LYS A 214 8.45 -8.33 -0.15
N CYS A 215 7.40 -7.61 0.20
CA CYS A 215 6.22 -8.15 0.84
C CYS A 215 5.24 -8.64 -0.21
N ASN A 216 5.56 -9.79 -0.82
CA ASN A 216 4.70 -10.50 -1.76
C ASN A 216 4.13 -11.75 -1.09
N LEU A 217 2.83 -11.98 -1.25
CA LEU A 217 2.15 -13.18 -0.78
C LEU A 217 2.45 -14.41 -1.64
#